data_AF-W7CZG8-F1
#
_entry.id   AF-W7CZG8-F1
#
_cell.length_a   1.000
_cell.length_b   1.000
_cell.length_c   1.000
_cell.angle_alpha   90.00
_cell.angle_beta   90.00
_cell.angle_gamma   90.00
#
_symmetry.space_group_name_H-M   'P 1'
#
loop_
_entity.id
_entity.type
_entity.pdbx_description
1 polymer ?
#
loop_
_entity_poly.entity_id
_entity_poly.type
_entity_poly.pdbx_seq_one_letter_code
_entity_poly.pdbx_strand_id
1 'polypeptide(L)'
;MTESPQKLERNLSNRHVQLIAIGGAIGTGLFLGAGKTIHLAGPSLLLVYLIVGIVIFFMMRALGELLLSNTEFNSFADIASEYIGPWAGFFVGWTYWLCWIVTGMAEITAVATYVSYWFPNFPNWISALLCVLFLVALNSLTVKAFGEIEFWFSIIKIVTILALIVVGIVLILNKFQATSTSTASVSNLWQHGASSRPALKASYSPFKWLYFHSPVSN
;
A
#
# COMPACT_ATOMS: atom_id res chain seq x y z
N MET A 1 31.43 -31.17 14.23
CA MET A 1 31.31 -30.44 12.95
C MET A 1 30.52 -29.19 13.26
N THR A 2 31.20 -28.06 13.47
CA THR A 2 30.58 -26.77 13.75
C THR A 2 30.14 -26.17 12.42
N GLU A 3 28.83 -26.24 12.13
CA GLU A 3 28.26 -25.52 10.99
C GLU A 3 28.49 -24.02 11.20
N SER A 4 29.30 -23.45 10.32
CA SER A 4 29.55 -22.01 10.30
C SER A 4 28.25 -21.33 9.88
N PRO A 5 27.74 -20.31 10.58
CA PRO A 5 26.53 -19.63 10.19
C PRO A 5 26.76 -19.04 8.80
N GLN A 6 25.95 -19.48 7.84
CA GLN A 6 25.98 -19.07 6.45
C GLN A 6 25.80 -17.55 6.42
N LYS A 7 26.92 -16.83 6.36
CA LYS A 7 26.97 -15.37 6.38
C LYS A 7 26.22 -14.89 5.15
N LEU A 8 24.98 -14.41 5.33
CA LEU A 8 24.24 -13.77 4.26
C LEU A 8 25.12 -12.63 3.74
N GLU A 9 25.56 -12.80 2.50
CA GLU A 9 26.26 -11.84 1.67
C GLU A 9 25.38 -10.58 1.54
N ARG A 10 25.47 -9.65 2.52
CA ARG A 10 24.76 -8.35 2.56
C ARG A 10 25.25 -7.48 1.41
N ASN A 11 24.75 -7.76 0.22
CA ASN A 11 25.08 -7.05 -1.02
C ASN A 11 24.13 -5.88 -1.32
N LEU A 12 23.13 -5.63 -0.46
CA LEU A 12 22.26 -4.46 -0.58
C LEU A 12 22.82 -3.31 0.25
N SER A 13 23.31 -2.27 -0.42
CA SER A 13 23.68 -1.00 0.20
C SER A 13 22.52 -0.42 1.01
N ASN A 14 22.79 0.30 2.10
CA ASN A 14 21.74 0.95 2.93
C ASN A 14 20.74 1.76 2.10
N ARG A 15 21.20 2.38 1.00
CA ARG A 15 20.32 3.11 0.07
C ARG A 15 19.32 2.21 -0.66
N HIS A 16 19.73 1.01 -1.09
CA HIS A 16 18.82 0.04 -1.71
C HIS A 16 17.75 -0.41 -0.71
N VAL A 17 18.15 -0.75 0.52
CA VAL A 17 17.21 -1.21 1.55
C VAL A 17 16.19 -0.13 1.91
N GLN A 18 16.62 1.12 2.06
CA GLN A 18 15.70 2.24 2.33
C GLN A 18 14.70 2.47 1.19
N LEU A 19 15.15 2.41 -0.07
CA LEU A 19 14.28 2.64 -1.22
C LEU A 19 13.33 1.46 -1.49
N ILE A 20 13.74 0.24 -1.19
CA ILE A 20 12.84 -0.92 -1.16
C ILE A 20 11.77 -0.71 -0.07
N ALA A 21 12.16 -0.31 1.15
CA ALA A 21 11.22 -0.05 2.23
C ALA A 21 10.21 1.07 1.88
N ILE A 22 10.69 2.18 1.30
CA ILE A 22 9.81 3.29 0.86
C ILE A 22 8.90 2.84 -0.28
N GLY A 23 9.42 2.12 -1.28
CA GLY A 23 8.61 1.67 -2.41
C GLY A 23 7.64 0.54 -2.08
N GLY A 24 7.94 -0.28 -1.07
CA GLY A 24 6.99 -1.24 -0.49
C GLY A 24 5.89 -0.53 0.31
N ALA A 25 6.23 0.52 1.05
CA ALA A 25 5.24 1.35 1.73
C ALA A 25 4.34 2.13 0.73
N ILE A 26 4.91 2.59 -0.38
CA ILE A 26 4.18 3.20 -1.50
C ILE A 26 3.60 2.09 -2.39
N GLY A 27 2.52 1.48 -1.90
CA GLY A 27 1.83 0.40 -2.58
C GLY A 27 0.84 0.85 -3.65
N THR A 28 0.22 -0.14 -4.30
CA THR A 28 -0.93 0.02 -5.21
C THR A 28 -2.11 0.71 -4.53
N GLY A 29 -2.23 0.61 -3.20
CA GLY A 29 -3.28 1.28 -2.41
C GLY A 29 -3.28 2.81 -2.55
N LEU A 30 -2.11 3.45 -2.72
CA LEU A 30 -2.03 4.90 -2.94
C LEU A 30 -2.45 5.30 -4.35
N PHE A 31 -2.20 4.47 -5.37
CA PHE A 31 -2.52 4.84 -6.76
C PHE A 31 -3.94 4.41 -7.17
N LEU A 32 -4.36 3.21 -6.80
CA LEU A 32 -5.69 2.69 -7.14
C LEU A 32 -6.74 3.15 -6.13
N GLY A 33 -6.38 3.18 -4.85
CA GLY A 33 -7.30 3.46 -3.75
C GLY A 33 -7.45 4.93 -3.40
N ALA A 34 -6.39 5.74 -3.56
CA ALA A 34 -6.44 7.13 -3.06
C ALA A 34 -7.51 7.97 -3.76
N GLY A 35 -7.76 7.79 -5.06
CA GLY A 35 -8.81 8.54 -5.75
C GLY A 35 -10.19 8.38 -5.10
N LYS A 36 -10.57 7.13 -4.78
CA LYS A 36 -11.85 6.82 -4.10
C LYS A 36 -11.85 7.32 -2.66
N THR A 37 -10.74 7.15 -1.94
CA THR A 37 -10.61 7.61 -0.55
C THR A 37 -10.66 9.14 -0.44
N ILE A 38 -10.00 9.87 -1.36
CA ILE A 38 -10.03 11.33 -1.45
C ILE A 38 -11.44 11.81 -1.77
N HIS A 39 -12.14 11.15 -2.70
CA HIS A 39 -13.53 11.50 -3.02
C HIS A 39 -14.47 11.34 -1.81
N LEU A 40 -14.26 10.31 -0.98
CA LEU A 40 -15.11 10.04 0.19
C LEU A 40 -14.76 10.87 1.42
N ALA A 41 -13.47 11.09 1.69
CA ALA A 41 -12.99 11.77 2.90
C ALA A 41 -12.77 13.28 2.71
N GLY A 42 -12.61 13.73 1.46
CA GLY A 42 -12.33 15.13 1.14
C GLY A 42 -11.04 15.64 1.80
N PRO A 43 -10.95 16.94 2.11
CA PRO A 43 -9.78 17.57 2.74
C PRO A 43 -9.34 16.95 4.06
N SER A 44 -10.28 16.33 4.79
CA SER A 44 -10.01 15.73 6.10
C SER A 44 -9.06 14.51 6.01
N LEU A 45 -8.87 13.94 4.81
CA LEU A 45 -7.97 12.81 4.59
C LEU A 45 -6.51 13.12 5.03
N LEU A 46 -6.05 14.36 4.83
CA LEU A 46 -4.71 14.78 5.26
C LEU A 46 -4.55 14.69 6.78
N LEU A 47 -5.57 15.12 7.54
CA LEU A 47 -5.56 15.03 9.00
C LEU A 47 -5.60 13.57 9.46
N VAL A 48 -6.41 12.73 8.82
CA VAL A 48 -6.47 11.30 9.14
C VAL A 48 -5.12 10.64 8.90
N TYR A 49 -4.46 10.87 7.76
CA TYR A 49 -3.14 10.33 7.50
C TYR A 49 -2.06 10.88 8.44
N LEU A 50 -2.14 12.14 8.85
CA LEU A 50 -1.21 12.70 9.84
C LEU A 50 -1.34 11.99 11.20
N ILE A 51 -2.56 11.83 11.72
CA ILE A 51 -2.80 11.20 13.01
C ILE A 51 -2.38 9.73 12.98
N VAL A 52 -2.83 8.98 11.96
CA VAL A 52 -2.48 7.56 11.80
C VAL A 52 -0.96 7.40 11.63
N GLY A 53 -0.32 8.28 10.85
CA GLY A 53 1.12 8.27 10.65
C GLY A 53 1.91 8.47 11.95
N ILE A 54 1.47 9.39 12.82
CA ILE A 54 2.10 9.62 14.13
C ILE A 54 2.00 8.37 15.01
N VAL A 55 0.82 7.74 15.07
CA VAL A 55 0.63 6.52 15.87
C VAL A 55 1.50 5.38 15.35
N ILE A 56 1.53 5.16 14.03
CA ILE A 56 2.37 4.12 13.40
C ILE A 56 3.85 4.42 13.63
N PHE A 57 4.27 5.67 13.59
CA PHE A 57 5.65 6.07 13.86
C PHE A 57 6.10 5.67 15.27
N PHE A 58 5.29 5.99 16.30
CA PHE A 58 5.59 5.58 17.67
C PHE A 58 5.59 4.05 17.83
N MET A 59 4.63 3.37 17.21
CA MET A 59 4.55 1.90 17.24
C MET A 59 5.79 1.25 16.63
N MET A 60 6.22 1.70 15.44
CA MET A 60 7.40 1.15 14.77
C MET A 60 8.70 1.48 15.51
N ARG A 61 8.77 2.64 16.17
CA ARG A 61 9.92 2.99 17.01
C ARG A 61 10.03 2.06 18.22
N ALA A 62 8.92 1.82 18.92
CA ALA A 62 8.89 0.91 20.06
C ALA A 62 9.23 -0.54 19.63
N LEU A 63 8.68 -1.02 18.51
CA LEU A 63 9.00 -2.33 17.96
C LEU A 63 10.48 -2.45 17.55
N GLY A 64 11.05 -1.39 16.97
CA GLY A 64 12.47 -1.35 16.61
C GLY A 64 13.38 -1.42 17.84
N GLU A 65 13.02 -0.74 18.93
CA GLU A 65 13.77 -0.82 20.20
C GLU A 65 13.70 -2.22 20.83
N LEU A 66 12.55 -2.90 20.74
CA LEU A 66 12.40 -4.29 21.20
C LEU A 66 13.23 -5.29 20.39
N LEU A 67 13.36 -5.11 19.08
CA LEU A 67 14.22 -5.95 18.25
C LEU A 67 15.72 -5.73 18.52
N LEU A 68 16.10 -4.53 18.97
CA LEU A 68 17.48 -4.21 19.32
C LEU A 68 17.85 -4.61 20.75
N SER A 69 16.87 -4.71 21.65
CA SER A 69 17.11 -5.09 23.04
C SER A 69 17.40 -6.58 23.21
N ASN A 70 16.81 -7.43 22.36
CA ASN A 70 17.07 -8.86 22.34
C ASN A 70 17.16 -9.38 20.90
N THR A 71 18.38 -9.70 20.48
CA THR A 71 18.69 -10.22 19.14
C THR A 71 18.27 -11.67 18.91
N GLU A 72 17.79 -12.37 19.94
CA GLU A 72 17.23 -13.73 19.79
C GLU A 72 15.86 -13.69 19.10
N PHE A 73 15.16 -12.55 19.12
CA PHE A 73 13.90 -12.37 18.41
C PHE A 73 14.14 -12.22 16.91
N ASN A 74 13.67 -13.21 16.14
CA ASN A 74 13.76 -13.19 14.68
C ASN A 74 12.50 -12.59 14.04
N SER A 75 11.39 -12.55 14.77
CA SER A 75 10.10 -12.04 14.29
C SER A 75 9.28 -11.35 15.38
N PHE A 76 8.30 -10.55 14.97
CA PHE A 76 7.33 -9.93 15.88
C PHE A 76 6.46 -10.96 16.62
N ALA A 77 6.24 -12.15 16.02
CA ALA A 77 5.52 -13.23 16.65
C ALA A 77 6.31 -13.80 17.85
N ASP A 78 7.65 -13.82 17.78
CA ASP A 78 8.50 -14.27 18.88
C ASP A 78 8.42 -13.30 20.07
N ILE A 79 8.42 -11.99 19.79
CA ILE A 79 8.21 -10.94 20.79
C ILE A 79 6.85 -11.13 21.48
N ALA A 80 5.78 -11.34 20.70
CA ALA A 80 4.45 -11.55 21.28
C ALA A 80 4.38 -12.86 22.09
N SER A 81 5.05 -13.92 21.64
CA SER A 81 5.12 -15.19 22.34
C SER A 81 5.81 -15.06 23.70
N GLU A 82 6.90 -14.31 23.75
CA GLU A 82 7.70 -14.14 24.97
C GLU A 82 7.03 -13.22 25.99
N TYR A 83 6.51 -12.06 25.57
CA TYR A 83 5.96 -11.06 26.50
C TYR A 83 4.49 -11.28 26.89
N ILE A 84 3.69 -11.90 26.02
CA ILE A 84 2.25 -12.10 26.25
C ILE A 84 1.93 -13.57 26.49
N GLY A 85 2.62 -14.46 25.76
CA GLY A 85 2.53 -15.91 25.91
C GLY A 85 2.36 -16.64 24.56
N PRO A 86 2.54 -17.97 24.55
CA PRO A 86 2.61 -18.76 23.32
C PRO A 86 1.40 -18.63 22.38
N TRP A 87 0.20 -18.45 22.95
CA TRP A 87 -1.03 -18.27 22.16
C TRP A 87 -1.05 -16.94 21.41
N ALA A 88 -0.49 -15.88 21.98
CA ALA A 88 -0.39 -14.58 21.32
C ALA A 88 0.60 -14.64 20.14
N GLY A 89 1.73 -15.33 20.31
CA GLY A 89 2.67 -15.59 19.21
C GLY A 89 2.02 -16.32 18.05
N PHE A 90 1.25 -17.39 18.33
CA PHE A 90 0.48 -18.12 17.32
C PHE A 90 -0.52 -17.21 16.58
N PHE A 91 -1.29 -16.41 17.33
CA PHE A 91 -2.29 -15.51 16.74
C PHE A 91 -1.64 -14.42 15.86
N VAL A 92 -0.54 -13.82 16.31
CA VAL A 92 0.22 -12.82 15.56
C VAL A 92 0.81 -13.45 14.29
N GLY A 93 1.37 -14.65 14.37
CA GLY A 93 1.91 -15.37 13.22
C GLY A 93 0.85 -15.64 12.15
N TRP A 94 -0.32 -16.15 12.54
CA TRP A 94 -1.43 -16.38 11.60
C TRP A 94 -1.99 -15.10 11.01
N THR A 95 -2.15 -14.06 11.85
CA THR A 95 -2.62 -12.74 11.38
C THR A 95 -1.63 -12.15 10.38
N TYR A 96 -0.33 -12.30 10.62
CA TYR A 96 0.72 -11.85 9.72
C TYR A 96 0.65 -12.56 8.36
N TRP A 97 0.52 -13.89 8.37
CA TRP A 97 0.36 -14.67 7.14
C TRP A 97 -0.91 -14.29 6.36
N LEU A 98 -2.04 -14.12 7.05
CA LEU A 98 -3.29 -13.69 6.42
C LEU A 98 -3.18 -12.28 5.83
N CYS A 99 -2.51 -11.35 6.52
CA CYS A 99 -2.23 -10.02 5.98
C CYS A 99 -1.45 -10.09 4.66
N TRP A 100 -0.47 -10.99 4.54
CA TRP A 100 0.26 -11.18 3.29
C TRP A 100 -0.60 -11.72 2.16
N ILE A 101 -1.50 -12.67 2.43
CA ILE A 101 -2.44 -13.17 1.41
C ILE A 101 -3.36 -12.05 0.93
N VAL A 102 -3.96 -11.31 1.86
CA VAL A 102 -4.85 -10.20 1.53
C VAL A 102 -4.12 -9.13 0.72
N THR A 103 -2.88 -8.83 1.09
CA THR A 103 -2.03 -7.86 0.36
C THR A 103 -1.74 -8.35 -1.06
N GLY A 104 -1.33 -9.62 -1.23
CA GLY A 104 -1.08 -10.19 -2.56
C GLY A 104 -2.32 -10.17 -3.46
N MET A 105 -3.49 -10.51 -2.90
CA MET A 105 -4.76 -10.42 -3.63
C MET A 105 -5.12 -8.98 -4.04
N ALA A 106 -4.84 -8.00 -3.17
CA ALA A 106 -5.06 -6.59 -3.47
C ALA A 106 -4.16 -6.11 -4.62
N GLU A 107 -2.89 -6.55 -4.66
CA GLU A 107 -1.96 -6.20 -5.73
C GLU A 107 -2.35 -6.82 -7.08
N ILE A 108 -2.74 -8.10 -7.10
CA ILE A 108 -3.22 -8.77 -8.33
C ILE A 108 -4.48 -8.08 -8.86
N THR A 109 -5.40 -7.70 -7.97
CA THR A 109 -6.62 -6.96 -8.33
C THR A 109 -6.29 -5.60 -8.93
N ALA A 110 -5.27 -4.92 -8.40
CA ALA A 110 -4.81 -3.64 -8.93
C ALA A 110 -4.27 -3.79 -10.35
N VAL A 111 -3.43 -4.80 -10.59
CA VAL A 111 -2.89 -5.09 -11.94
C VAL A 111 -4.03 -5.39 -12.92
N ALA A 112 -4.98 -6.25 -12.54
CA ALA A 112 -6.14 -6.56 -13.40
C ALA A 112 -6.96 -5.29 -13.73
N THR A 113 -7.18 -4.42 -12.75
CA THR A 113 -7.90 -3.16 -12.94
C THR A 113 -7.16 -2.22 -13.89
N TYR A 114 -5.84 -2.10 -13.75
CA TYR A 114 -5.04 -1.30 -14.68
C TYR A 114 -5.04 -1.88 -16.09
N VAL A 115 -4.91 -3.20 -16.26
CA VAL A 115 -4.97 -3.83 -17.59
C VAL A 115 -6.34 -3.59 -18.23
N SER A 116 -7.44 -3.75 -17.48
CA SER A 116 -8.79 -3.42 -17.98
C SER A 116 -8.95 -1.96 -18.39
N TYR A 117 -8.28 -1.02 -17.70
CA TYR A 117 -8.36 0.40 -18.04
C TYR A 117 -7.76 0.69 -19.43
N TRP A 118 -6.64 0.05 -19.78
CA TRP A 118 -5.98 0.24 -21.08
C TRP A 118 -6.50 -0.71 -22.17
N PHE A 119 -6.90 -1.92 -21.79
CA PHE A 119 -7.42 -2.97 -22.66
C PHE A 119 -8.77 -3.50 -22.14
N PRO A 120 -9.88 -2.78 -22.37
CA PRO A 120 -11.20 -3.11 -21.79
C PRO A 120 -11.76 -4.46 -22.23
N ASN A 121 -11.35 -4.93 -23.41
CA ASN A 121 -11.80 -6.21 -23.98
C ASN A 121 -10.98 -7.41 -23.47
N PHE A 122 -9.92 -7.17 -22.69
CA PHE A 122 -9.05 -8.24 -22.22
C PHE A 122 -9.60 -8.85 -20.91
N PRO A 123 -9.78 -10.19 -20.83
CA PRO A 123 -10.37 -10.82 -19.65
C PRO A 123 -9.53 -10.65 -18.38
N ASN A 124 -10.13 -10.13 -17.31
CA ASN A 124 -9.46 -9.86 -16.03
C ASN A 124 -8.79 -11.09 -15.41
N TRP A 125 -9.39 -12.28 -15.53
CA TRP A 125 -8.82 -13.51 -14.98
C TRP A 125 -7.51 -13.90 -15.65
N ILE A 126 -7.35 -13.59 -16.95
CA ILE A 126 -6.11 -13.84 -17.70
C ILE A 126 -5.03 -12.87 -17.21
N SER A 127 -5.35 -11.59 -17.03
CA SER A 127 -4.42 -10.59 -16.48
C SER A 127 -3.91 -10.99 -15.10
N ALA A 128 -4.81 -11.44 -14.23
CA ALA A 128 -4.47 -11.91 -12.89
C ALA A 128 -3.56 -13.14 -12.94
N LEU A 129 -3.89 -14.13 -13.77
CA LEU A 129 -3.11 -15.36 -13.93
C LEU A 129 -1.72 -15.08 -14.50
N LEU A 130 -1.61 -14.22 -15.52
CA LEU A 130 -0.33 -13.79 -16.09
C LEU A 130 0.53 -13.05 -15.06
N CYS A 131 -0.08 -12.19 -14.23
CA CYS A 131 0.61 -11.49 -13.16
C CYS A 131 1.20 -12.48 -12.13
N VAL A 132 0.41 -13.47 -11.69
CA VAL A 132 0.88 -14.50 -10.76
C VAL A 132 2.02 -15.32 -11.37
N LEU A 133 1.86 -15.79 -12.61
CA LEU A 133 2.91 -16.56 -13.30
C LEU A 133 4.20 -15.74 -13.44
N PHE A 134 4.08 -14.46 -13.76
CA PHE A 134 5.21 -13.55 -13.85
C PHE A 134 5.91 -13.37 -12.50
N LEU A 135 5.15 -13.18 -11.41
CA LEU A 135 5.73 -13.08 -10.06
C LEU A 135 6.41 -14.37 -9.62
N VAL A 136 5.84 -15.53 -9.92
CA VAL A 136 6.46 -16.84 -9.64
C VAL A 136 7.74 -17.03 -10.46
N ALA A 137 7.74 -16.60 -11.72
CA ALA A 137 8.94 -16.63 -12.56
C ALA A 137 10.04 -15.70 -12.01
N LEU A 138 9.67 -14.49 -11.56
CA LEU A 138 10.60 -13.57 -10.90
C LEU A 138 11.11 -14.12 -9.56
N ASN A 139 10.28 -14.81 -8.79
CA ASN A 139 10.67 -15.46 -7.55
C ASN A 139 11.75 -16.54 -7.76
N SER A 140 11.79 -17.14 -8.96
CA SER A 140 12.83 -18.10 -9.35
C SER A 140 14.15 -17.44 -9.76
N LEU A 141 14.19 -16.12 -9.98
CA LEU A 141 15.42 -15.38 -10.20
C LEU A 141 16.15 -15.15 -8.87
N THR A 142 17.48 -15.00 -8.93
CA THR A 142 18.29 -14.78 -7.73
C THR A 142 17.82 -13.53 -6.98
N VAL A 143 17.77 -13.62 -5.64
CA VAL A 143 17.27 -12.56 -4.71
C VAL A 143 17.88 -11.17 -4.99
N LYS A 144 19.09 -11.12 -5.56
CA LYS A 144 19.75 -9.88 -6.00
C LYS A 144 19.01 -9.18 -7.13
N ALA A 145 18.58 -9.91 -8.17
CA ALA A 145 17.87 -9.35 -9.31
C ALA A 145 16.50 -8.78 -8.88
N PHE A 146 15.82 -9.45 -7.95
CA PHE A 146 14.56 -8.97 -7.39
C PHE A 146 14.74 -7.61 -6.69
N GLY A 147 15.75 -7.49 -5.81
CA GLY A 147 16.03 -6.25 -5.09
C GLY A 147 16.40 -5.08 -6.00
N GLU A 148 17.12 -5.33 -7.09
CA GLU A 148 17.42 -4.29 -8.09
C GLU A 148 16.16 -3.85 -8.85
N ILE A 149 15.32 -4.79 -9.28
CA ILE A 149 14.06 -4.49 -9.97
C ILE A 149 13.13 -3.65 -9.07
N GLU A 150 12.96 -4.03 -7.81
CA GLU A 150 12.17 -3.27 -6.86
C GLU A 150 12.73 -1.86 -6.65
N PHE A 151 14.05 -1.72 -6.51
CA PHE A 151 14.69 -0.41 -6.40
C PHE A 151 14.34 0.51 -7.59
N TRP A 152 14.42 0.01 -8.82
CA TRP A 152 14.05 0.77 -10.02
C TRP A 152 12.55 1.12 -10.03
N PHE A 153 11.67 0.18 -9.65
CA PHE A 153 10.24 0.46 -9.54
C PHE A 153 9.92 1.49 -8.47
N SER A 154 10.61 1.48 -7.33
CA SER A 154 10.48 2.50 -6.29
C SER A 154 10.83 3.90 -6.80
N ILE A 155 11.88 4.02 -7.60
CA ILE A 155 12.25 5.30 -8.23
C ILE A 155 11.11 5.80 -9.13
N ILE A 156 10.57 4.94 -9.99
CA ILE A 156 9.46 5.29 -10.90
C ILE A 156 8.26 5.79 -10.10
N LYS A 157 7.89 5.09 -9.01
CA LYS A 157 6.78 5.50 -8.12
C LYS A 157 7.00 6.89 -7.53
N ILE A 158 8.20 7.16 -6.99
CA ILE A 158 8.54 8.44 -6.37
C ILE A 158 8.51 9.57 -7.41
N VAL A 159 9.16 9.37 -8.56
CA VAL A 159 9.17 10.35 -9.66
C VAL A 159 7.75 10.64 -10.14
N THR A 160 6.90 9.62 -10.24
CA THR A 160 5.48 9.79 -10.62
C THR A 160 4.72 10.65 -9.63
N ILE A 161 4.89 10.44 -8.32
CA ILE A 161 4.26 11.27 -7.29
C ILE A 161 4.72 12.73 -7.41
N LEU A 162 6.02 12.96 -7.54
CA LEU A 162 6.57 14.30 -7.69
C LEU A 162 6.04 14.99 -8.97
N ALA A 163 5.97 14.26 -10.08
CA ALA A 163 5.42 14.78 -11.33
C ALA A 163 3.95 15.17 -11.17
N LEU A 164 3.13 14.34 -10.52
CA LEU A 164 1.71 14.65 -10.26
C LEU A 164 1.54 15.89 -9.37
N ILE A 165 2.39 16.06 -8.36
CA ILE A 165 2.38 17.26 -7.50
C ILE A 165 2.72 18.51 -8.32
N VAL A 166 3.79 18.46 -9.12
CA VAL A 166 4.22 19.59 -9.96
C VAL A 166 3.13 19.95 -10.97
N VAL A 167 2.57 18.97 -11.67
CA VAL A 167 1.45 19.19 -12.60
C VAL A 167 0.26 19.83 -11.87
N GLY A 168 -0.11 19.35 -10.68
CA GLY A 168 -1.16 19.93 -9.87
C GLY A 168 -0.91 21.42 -9.53
N ILE A 169 0.30 21.76 -9.11
CA ILE A 169 0.70 23.15 -8.81
C ILE A 169 0.62 24.02 -10.08
N VAL A 170 1.16 23.54 -11.20
CA VAL A 170 1.15 24.25 -12.49
C VAL A 170 -0.28 24.53 -12.96
N LEU A 171 -1.19 23.56 -12.80
CA LEU A 171 -2.60 23.74 -13.16
C LEU A 171 -3.29 24.82 -12.31
N ILE A 172 -3.00 24.88 -11.01
CA ILE A 172 -3.53 25.91 -10.10
C ILE A 172 -2.99 27.29 -10.46
N LEU A 173 -1.69 27.41 -10.73
CA LEU A 173 -1.05 28.69 -11.06
C LEU A 173 -1.54 29.25 -12.41
N ASN A 174 -1.71 28.39 -13.41
CA ASN A 174 -2.19 28.77 -14.74
C ASN A 174 -3.72 28.96 -14.82
N LYS A 175 -4.46 28.75 -13.70
CA LYS A 175 -5.93 28.76 -13.65
C LYS A 175 -6.54 27.95 -14.80
N PHE A 176 -6.00 26.76 -15.04
CA PHE A 176 -6.39 25.94 -16.17
C PHE A 176 -7.90 25.65 -16.14
N GLN A 177 -8.58 25.89 -17.26
CA GLN A 177 -10.03 25.71 -17.41
C GLN A 177 -10.27 24.38 -18.14
N ALA A 178 -10.76 23.36 -17.42
CA ALA A 178 -11.07 22.07 -18.04
C ALA A 178 -12.42 22.11 -18.80
N THR A 179 -13.36 22.92 -18.31
CA THR A 179 -14.69 23.19 -18.90
C THR A 179 -15.00 24.67 -18.64
N SER A 180 -15.86 25.31 -19.46
CA SER A 180 -16.22 26.74 -19.38
C SER A 180 -16.74 27.25 -18.02
N THR A 181 -16.97 26.35 -17.06
CA THR A 181 -17.45 26.62 -15.69
C THR A 181 -16.51 26.16 -14.57
N SER A 182 -15.33 25.60 -14.85
CA SER A 182 -14.44 25.05 -13.81
C SER A 182 -12.98 25.45 -14.03
N THR A 183 -12.56 26.49 -13.28
CA THR A 183 -11.16 26.89 -13.14
C THR A 183 -10.47 26.03 -12.10
N ALA A 184 -9.25 25.57 -12.38
CA ALA A 184 -8.38 24.99 -11.37
C ALA A 184 -8.04 26.04 -10.31
N SER A 185 -8.51 25.83 -9.08
CA SER A 185 -8.32 26.74 -7.95
C SER A 185 -8.12 25.97 -6.65
N VAL A 186 -7.46 26.59 -5.66
CA VAL A 186 -7.27 26.00 -4.32
C VAL A 186 -8.61 25.75 -3.63
N SER A 187 -9.65 26.52 -3.97
CA SER A 187 -10.98 26.31 -3.42
C SER A 187 -11.61 24.99 -3.86
N ASN A 188 -11.20 24.41 -5.00
CA ASN A 188 -11.64 23.07 -5.43
C ASN A 188 -11.20 21.96 -4.49
N LEU A 189 -10.15 22.17 -3.67
CA LEU A 189 -9.72 21.18 -2.67
C LEU A 189 -10.83 20.94 -1.64
N TRP A 190 -11.57 21.99 -1.26
CA TRP A 190 -12.61 21.94 -0.23
C TRP A 190 -14.05 22.05 -0.78
N GLN A 191 -14.28 22.78 -1.87
CA GLN A 191 -15.63 23.04 -2.39
C GLN A 191 -16.32 21.79 -2.97
N HIS A 192 -15.58 20.85 -3.56
CA HIS A 192 -16.14 19.63 -4.12
C HIS A 192 -16.11 18.42 -3.16
N GLY A 193 -15.50 18.57 -1.98
CA GLY A 193 -15.38 17.49 -0.97
C GLY A 193 -16.13 17.75 0.34
N ALA A 194 -16.62 18.97 0.58
CA ALA A 194 -17.21 19.38 1.86
C ALA A 194 -18.71 19.73 1.81
N SER A 195 -19.42 19.39 0.71
CA SER A 195 -20.87 19.61 0.66
C SER A 195 -21.63 18.46 1.32
N SER A 196 -21.90 18.63 2.63
CA SER A 196 -23.08 18.11 3.33
C SER A 196 -23.24 16.59 3.53
N ARG A 197 -22.37 15.98 4.35
CA ARG A 197 -22.75 15.11 5.50
C ARG A 197 -21.50 14.58 6.19
N PRO A 198 -21.23 14.95 7.45
CA PRO A 198 -20.05 14.50 8.16
C PRO A 198 -20.14 12.99 8.43
N ALA A 199 -19.03 12.28 8.24
CA ALA A 199 -18.36 11.31 9.12
C ALA A 199 -19.13 10.40 10.13
N LEU A 200 -20.45 10.47 10.24
CA LEU A 200 -21.28 9.75 11.23
C LEU A 200 -22.09 8.60 10.65
N LYS A 201 -22.07 8.36 9.33
CA LYS A 201 -22.65 7.15 8.72
C LYS A 201 -21.64 6.04 8.41
N ALA A 202 -20.34 6.28 8.58
CA ALA A 202 -19.30 5.25 8.40
C ALA A 202 -19.10 4.37 9.65
N SER A 203 -19.80 4.64 10.77
CA SER A 203 -19.62 3.94 12.04
C SER A 203 -20.42 2.63 12.19
N TYR A 204 -21.21 2.20 11.20
CA TYR A 204 -21.96 0.93 11.28
C TYR A 204 -21.98 0.18 9.95
N SER A 205 -20.89 -0.50 9.59
CA SER A 205 -20.93 -1.92 9.19
C SER A 205 -19.55 -2.35 8.64
N PRO A 206 -18.69 -3.00 9.42
CA PRO A 206 -17.54 -3.74 8.87
C PRO A 206 -17.96 -4.94 7.98
N PHE A 207 -19.26 -5.28 7.94
CA PHE A 207 -19.79 -6.48 7.24
C PHE A 207 -20.55 -6.20 5.94
N LYS A 208 -20.29 -5.08 5.25
CA LYS A 208 -20.98 -4.78 3.96
C LYS A 208 -20.59 -5.73 2.82
N TRP A 209 -19.51 -6.51 2.98
CA TRP A 209 -19.11 -7.61 2.08
C TRP A 209 -19.95 -8.90 2.26
N LEU A 210 -20.77 -9.01 3.31
CA LEU A 210 -21.62 -10.18 3.56
C LEU A 210 -22.94 -10.16 2.76
N TYR A 211 -23.29 -9.02 2.15
CA TYR A 211 -24.46 -8.91 1.28
C TYR A 211 -24.06 -9.27 -0.15
N PHE A 212 -24.17 -10.56 -0.49
CA PHE A 212 -24.27 -11.03 -1.86
C PHE A 212 -25.39 -10.25 -2.57
N HIS A 213 -25.03 -9.23 -3.34
CA HIS A 213 -25.94 -8.65 -4.31
C HIS A 213 -25.94 -9.56 -5.53
N SER A 214 -26.95 -10.43 -5.60
CA SER A 214 -27.41 -11.05 -6.83
C SER A 214 -27.64 -9.98 -7.90
N PRO A 215 -27.21 -10.17 -9.16
CA PRO A 215 -27.66 -9.32 -10.24
C PRO A 215 -29.12 -9.70 -10.53
N VAL A 216 -30.06 -8.81 -10.25
CA VAL A 216 -31.42 -8.92 -10.82
C VAL A 216 -31.57 -7.82 -11.84
N SER A 217 -31.78 -8.28 -13.06
CA SER A 217 -32.27 -7.58 -14.24
C SER A 217 -33.44 -6.64 -13.97
N ASN A 218 -33.37 -5.42 -14.49
CA ASN A 218 -34.32 -4.86 -15.47
C ASN A 218 -33.77 -3.53 -16.00
#